data_AF-A0A0K0F355-F1
#
_entry.id   AF-A0A0K0F355-F1
#
_cell.length_a   1.000
_cell.length_b   1.000
_cell.length_c   1.000
_cell.angle_alpha   90.00
_cell.angle_beta   90.00
_cell.angle_gamma   90.00
#
_symmetry.space_group_name_H-M   'P 1'
#
loop_
_entity.id
_entity.type
_entity.pdbx_description
1 polymer ?
#
loop_
_entity_poly.entity_id
_entity_poly.type
_entity_poly.pdbx_seq_one_letter_code
_entity_poly.pdbx_strand_id
1 'polypeptide(L)'
;MEVALGQIYSISFIENNILKERLEKFDTALWNSSVQDFQCTETFGHFFSNNRKINHMYDLFFQLQKDLIPEECRGKQGYLKVFLIFVHEQLNLSTHFKFDVEKLAKYYTS
;
A
#
# COMPACT_ATOMS: atom_id res chain seq x y z
N MET A 1 -8.77 -4.50 -17.74
CA MET A 1 -9.31 -3.82 -16.54
C MET A 1 -8.20 -3.30 -15.65
N GLU A 2 -7.27 -4.14 -15.17
CA GLU A 2 -6.13 -3.69 -14.36
C GLU A 2 -5.23 -2.67 -15.10
N VAL A 3 -5.01 -2.84 -16.42
CA VAL A 3 -4.27 -1.87 -17.25
C VAL A 3 -4.90 -0.47 -17.25
N ALA A 4 -6.23 -0.40 -17.39
CA ALA A 4 -6.96 0.88 -17.39
C ALA A 4 -6.96 1.54 -16.00
N LEU A 5 -7.08 0.74 -14.94
CA LEU A 5 -6.91 1.23 -13.56
C LEU A 5 -5.50 1.77 -13.32
N GLY A 6 -4.49 1.06 -13.81
CA GLY A 6 -3.10 1.46 -13.71
C GLY A 6 -2.83 2.80 -14.37
N GLN A 7 -3.40 3.05 -15.55
CA GLN A 7 -3.29 4.34 -16.24
C GLN A 7 -3.93 5.48 -15.44
N ILE A 8 -5.15 5.28 -14.91
CA ILE A 8 -5.83 6.29 -14.10
C ILE A 8 -5.01 6.60 -12.84
N TYR A 9 -4.49 5.58 -12.17
CA TYR A 9 -3.67 5.73 -10.97
C TYR A 9 -2.34 6.43 -11.27
N SER A 10 -1.69 6.08 -12.38
CA SER A 10 -0.44 6.72 -12.83
C SER A 10 -0.63 8.22 -12.94
N ILE A 11 -1.62 8.65 -13.71
CA ILE A 11 -1.93 10.07 -13.94
C ILE A 11 -2.36 10.74 -12.63
N SER A 12 -3.20 10.08 -11.84
CA SER A 12 -3.82 10.70 -10.67
C SER A 12 -2.83 10.92 -9.53
N PHE A 13 -1.89 10.01 -9.28
CA PHE A 13 -1.04 10.10 -8.10
C PHE A 13 0.42 9.64 -8.24
N ILE A 14 0.84 9.08 -9.37
CA ILE A 14 2.24 8.69 -9.59
C ILE A 14 3.01 9.78 -10.33
N GLU A 15 2.53 10.20 -11.50
CA GLU A 15 3.18 11.20 -12.36
C GLU A 15 3.31 12.56 -11.66
N ASN A 16 2.36 12.88 -10.78
CA ASN A 16 2.35 14.09 -9.96
C ASN A 16 3.02 13.90 -8.59
N ASN A 17 3.73 12.79 -8.34
CA ASN A 17 4.40 12.44 -7.08
C ASN A 17 3.52 12.40 -5.81
N ILE A 18 2.21 12.51 -5.92
CA ILE A 18 1.29 12.58 -4.78
C ILE A 18 1.43 11.36 -3.87
N LEU A 19 1.51 10.15 -4.43
CA LEU A 19 1.66 8.93 -3.63
C LEU A 19 2.97 8.94 -2.84
N LYS A 20 4.08 9.32 -3.50
CA LYS A 20 5.40 9.40 -2.87
C LYS A 20 5.40 10.39 -1.71
N GLU A 21 4.89 11.61 -1.93
CA GLU A 21 4.81 12.64 -0.90
C GLU A 21 3.96 12.20 0.30
N ARG A 22 2.88 11.44 0.06
CA ARG A 22 2.02 10.93 1.14
C ARG A 22 2.71 9.83 1.94
N LEU A 23 3.44 8.93 1.28
CA LEU A 23 4.21 7.88 1.95
C LEU A 23 5.36 8.45 2.78
N GLU A 24 6.04 9.48 2.28
CA GLU A 24 7.10 10.19 3.03
C GLU A 24 6.57 10.86 4.30
N LYS A 25 5.31 11.30 4.33
CA LYS A 25 4.67 11.90 5.52
C LYS A 25 4.35 10.90 6.63
N PHE A 26 4.38 9.59 6.36
CA PHE A 26 4.17 8.59 7.41
C PHE A 26 5.36 8.44 8.36
N ASP A 27 6.51 9.07 8.06
CA ASP A 27 7.81 9.02 8.75
C ASP A 27 7.72 8.86 10.28
N THR A 28 7.53 7.61 10.70
CA THR A 28 7.52 7.19 12.11
C THR A 28 8.43 5.99 12.24
N ALA A 29 9.00 5.79 13.43
CA ALA A 29 9.87 4.63 13.68
C ALA A 29 9.18 3.29 13.39
N LEU A 30 7.87 3.19 13.65
CA LEU A 30 7.11 1.97 13.38
C LEU A 30 6.89 1.75 11.88
N TRP A 31 6.56 2.81 11.13
CA TRP A 31 6.47 2.77 9.68
C TRP A 31 7.80 2.40 9.03
N ASN A 32 8.87 3.13 9.36
CA ASN A 32 10.20 2.97 8.76
C ASN A 32 10.74 1.55 9.00
N SER A 33 10.62 1.04 10.23
CA SER A 33 11.04 -0.33 10.53
C SER A 33 10.18 -1.39 9.85
N SER A 34 8.89 -1.11 9.57
CA SER A 34 8.04 -2.02 8.82
C SER A 34 8.42 -2.07 7.34
N VAL A 35 8.72 -0.93 6.73
CA VAL A 35 9.19 -0.86 5.34
C VAL A 35 10.53 -1.60 5.19
N GLN A 36 11.46 -1.37 6.12
CA GLN A 36 12.76 -2.06 6.13
C GLN A 36 12.61 -3.58 6.21
N ASP A 37 11.72 -4.08 7.08
CA ASP A 37 11.48 -5.52 7.20
C ASP A 37 11.07 -6.16 5.86
N PHE A 38 10.45 -5.41 4.95
CA PHE A 38 9.97 -5.89 3.64
C PHE A 38 10.93 -5.68 2.47
N GLN A 39 12.04 -4.99 2.68
CA GLN A 39 13.07 -4.82 1.65
C GLN A 39 13.98 -6.06 1.53
N CYS A 40 14.09 -6.87 2.58
CA CYS A 40 14.86 -8.11 2.60
C CYS A 40 14.01 -9.30 3.04
N THR A 41 14.15 -10.45 2.37
CA THR A 41 13.40 -11.67 2.71
C THR A 41 13.76 -12.24 4.07
N GLU A 42 14.99 -12.03 4.54
CA GLU A 42 15.47 -12.49 5.85
C GLU A 42 14.74 -11.80 7.01
N THR A 43 14.20 -10.59 6.78
CA THR A 43 13.56 -9.78 7.81
C THR A 43 12.04 -9.86 7.79
N PHE A 44 11.42 -10.58 6.85
CA PHE A 44 9.95 -10.72 6.77
C PHE A 44 9.35 -11.22 8.09
N GLY A 45 10.02 -12.17 8.75
CA GLY A 45 9.58 -12.73 10.03
C GLY A 45 9.46 -11.68 11.15
N HIS A 46 10.27 -10.62 11.13
CA HIS A 46 10.19 -9.54 12.11
C HIS A 46 8.92 -8.71 11.98
N PHE A 47 8.42 -8.52 10.75
CA PHE A 47 7.15 -7.85 10.53
C PHE A 47 5.98 -8.73 10.99
N PHE A 48 5.94 -9.99 10.52
CA PHE A 48 4.80 -10.88 10.77
C PHE A 48 4.68 -11.33 12.23
N SER A 49 5.77 -11.28 13.00
CA SER A 49 5.72 -11.53 14.46
C SER A 49 5.20 -10.33 15.27
N ASN A 50 5.00 -9.17 14.65
CA ASN A 50 4.59 -7.95 15.33
C ASN A 50 3.23 -7.43 14.84
N ASN A 51 2.15 -7.85 15.51
CA ASN A 51 0.79 -7.41 15.20
C ASN A 51 0.61 -5.89 15.18
N ARG A 52 1.39 -5.13 15.96
CA ARG A 52 1.34 -3.67 15.96
C ARG A 52 1.85 -3.09 14.64
N LYS A 53 2.93 -3.64 14.07
CA LYS A 53 3.43 -3.26 12.74
C LYS A 53 2.39 -3.57 11.67
N ILE A 54 1.83 -4.77 11.72
CA ILE A 54 0.80 -5.21 10.78
C ILE A 54 -0.38 -4.23 10.80
N ASN A 55 -1.01 -4.03 11.96
CA ASN A 55 -2.20 -3.18 12.05
C ASN A 55 -1.88 -1.74 11.66
N HIS A 56 -0.78 -1.18 12.15
CA HIS A 56 -0.39 0.19 11.82
C HIS A 56 -0.21 0.40 10.31
N MET A 57 0.46 -0.53 9.62
CA MET A 57 0.67 -0.41 8.18
C MET A 57 -0.65 -0.52 7.38
N TYR A 58 -1.53 -1.46 7.73
CA TYR A 58 -2.82 -1.58 7.05
C TYR A 58 -3.76 -0.41 7.36
N ASP A 59 -3.72 0.16 8.56
CA ASP A 59 -4.45 1.38 8.92
C ASP A 59 -4.01 2.57 8.05
N LEU A 60 -2.69 2.74 7.87
CA LEU A 60 -2.14 3.79 7.02
C LEU A 60 -2.51 3.59 5.55
N PHE A 61 -2.44 2.36 5.03
CA PHE A 61 -2.89 2.09 3.66
C PHE A 61 -4.37 2.29 3.47
N PHE A 62 -5.20 1.96 4.47
CA PHE A 62 -6.62 2.24 4.44
C PHE A 62 -6.90 3.74 4.32
N GLN A 63 -6.24 4.57 5.14
CA GLN A 63 -6.36 6.03 5.04
C GLN A 63 -5.88 6.55 3.68
N LEU A 64 -4.74 6.05 3.22
CA LEU A 64 -4.14 6.47 1.96
C LEU A 64 -5.03 6.17 0.76
N GLN A 65 -5.61 4.97 0.69
CA GLN A 65 -6.50 4.63 -0.42
C GLN A 65 -7.81 5.42 -0.39
N LYS A 66 -8.32 5.74 0.80
CA LYS A 66 -9.54 6.54 0.97
C LYS A 66 -9.33 7.97 0.50
N ASP A 67 -8.11 8.49 0.63
CA ASP A 67 -7.74 9.81 0.15
C ASP A 67 -7.41 9.84 -1.35
N LEU A 68 -6.70 8.82 -1.86
CA LEU A 68 -6.10 8.88 -3.19
C LEU A 68 -6.88 8.15 -4.29
N ILE A 69 -7.63 7.09 -3.96
CA ILE A 69 -8.31 6.31 -5.00
C ILE A 69 -9.58 7.06 -5.45
N PRO A 70 -9.68 7.43 -6.73
CA PRO A 70 -10.87 8.07 -7.28
C PRO A 70 -12.11 7.19 -7.10
N GLU A 71 -13.27 7.79 -6.83
CA GLU A 71 -14.52 7.05 -6.55
C GLU A 71 -14.92 6.15 -7.72
N GLU A 72 -14.68 6.58 -8.96
CA GLU A 72 -14.94 5.81 -10.18
C GLU A 72 -14.05 4.56 -10.32
N CYS A 73 -12.97 4.47 -9.55
CA CYS A 73 -12.14 3.28 -9.45
C CYS A 73 -12.59 2.35 -8.33
N ARG A 74 -13.28 2.87 -7.30
CA ARG A 74 -13.78 2.05 -6.18
C ARG A 74 -14.85 1.10 -6.68
N GLY A 75 -14.80 -0.14 -6.21
CA GLY A 75 -15.72 -1.20 -6.62
C GLY A 75 -15.38 -1.87 -7.96
N LYS A 76 -14.41 -1.35 -8.73
CA LYS A 76 -13.86 -2.10 -9.88
C LYS A 76 -13.02 -3.27 -9.38
N GLN A 77 -13.23 -4.47 -9.92
CA GLN A 77 -12.45 -5.63 -9.52
C GLN A 77 -10.94 -5.37 -9.71
N GLY A 78 -10.14 -5.67 -8.69
CA GLY A 78 -8.69 -5.51 -8.69
C GLY A 78 -8.16 -4.12 -8.33
N TYR A 79 -9.02 -3.12 -8.04
CA TYR A 79 -8.56 -1.76 -7.73
C TYR A 79 -7.55 -1.68 -6.58
N LEU A 80 -7.82 -2.37 -5.46
CA LEU A 80 -6.89 -2.44 -4.32
C LEU A 80 -5.57 -3.13 -4.66
N LYS A 81 -5.63 -4.17 -5.48
CA LYS A 81 -4.42 -4.89 -5.92
C LYS A 81 -3.53 -3.97 -6.74
N VAL A 82 -4.10 -3.22 -7.69
CA VAL A 82 -3.36 -2.24 -8.51
C VAL A 82 -2.78 -1.12 -7.63
N PHE A 83 -3.55 -0.60 -6.67
CA PHE A 83 -3.07 0.39 -5.71
C PHE A 83 -1.86 -0.12 -4.91
N LEU A 84 -1.95 -1.33 -4.37
CA LEU A 84 -0.89 -1.95 -3.58
C LEU A 84 0.37 -2.25 -4.40
N ILE A 85 0.25 -2.51 -5.71
CA ILE A 85 1.40 -2.63 -6.61
C ILE A 85 2.18 -1.30 -6.69
N PHE A 86 1.49 -0.18 -6.88
CA PHE A 86 2.16 1.12 -6.89
C PHE A 86 2.81 1.47 -5.55
N VAL A 87 2.15 1.16 -4.43
CA VAL A 87 2.74 1.33 -3.10
C VAL A 87 4.01 0.48 -2.95
N HIS A 88 3.96 -0.78 -3.38
CA HIS A 88 5.10 -1.69 -3.36
C HIS A 88 6.28 -1.10 -4.12
N GLU A 89 6.04 -0.64 -5.35
CA GLU A 89 7.05 -0.04 -6.22
C GLU A 89 7.65 1.22 -5.60
N GLN A 90 6.83 2.15 -5.09
CA GLN A 90 7.31 3.39 -4.48
C GLN A 90 8.16 3.16 -3.22
N LEU A 91 7.89 2.09 -2.47
CA LEU A 91 8.64 1.73 -1.27
C LEU A 91 9.85 0.82 -1.55
N ASN A 92 10.06 0.43 -2.82
CA ASN A 92 11.10 -0.50 -3.24
C ASN A 92 11.11 -1.81 -2.43
N LEU A 93 9.93 -2.39 -2.19
CA LEU A 93 9.83 -3.64 -1.40
C LEU A 93 10.32 -4.84 -2.22
N SER A 94 10.72 -5.91 -1.53
CA SER A 94 11.14 -7.16 -2.16
C SER A 94 10.04 -7.74 -3.06
N THR A 95 10.42 -8.25 -4.24
CA THR A 95 9.49 -8.92 -5.18
C THR A 95 8.88 -10.21 -4.62
N HIS A 96 9.46 -10.77 -3.55
CA HIS A 96 8.94 -11.92 -2.84
C HIS A 96 7.83 -11.56 -1.84
N PHE A 97 7.71 -10.29 -1.49
CA PHE A 97 6.65 -9.81 -0.62
C PHE A 97 5.38 -9.51 -1.41
N LYS A 98 4.21 -9.78 -0.82
CA LYS A 98 2.91 -9.40 -1.36
C LYS A 98 2.01 -8.96 -0.22
N PHE A 99 1.35 -7.82 -0.40
CA PHE A 99 0.32 -7.36 0.51
C PHE A 99 -0.91 -8.27 0.47
N ASP A 100 -1.57 -8.40 1.63
CA ASP A 100 -2.85 -9.07 1.78
C ASP A 100 -3.97 -8.12 1.37
N VAL A 101 -4.40 -8.25 0.12
CA VAL A 101 -5.47 -7.44 -0.47
C VAL A 101 -6.80 -7.64 0.26
N GLU A 102 -7.07 -8.86 0.74
CA GLU A 102 -8.32 -9.17 1.44
C GLU A 102 -8.37 -8.49 2.80
N LYS A 103 -7.24 -8.45 3.51
CA LYS A 103 -7.13 -7.71 4.76
C LYS A 103 -7.46 -6.25 4.54
N LEU A 104 -6.90 -5.61 3.51
CA LEU A 104 -7.21 -4.21 3.17
C LEU A 104 -8.68 -4.02 2.73
N ALA A 105 -9.28 -4.99 2.06
CA ALA A 105 -10.68 -4.93 1.66
C ALA A 105 -11.64 -5.01 2.86
N LYS A 106 -11.34 -5.84 3.87
CA LYS A 106 -12.16 -6.01 5.09
C LYS A 106 -12.17 -4.76 5.98
N TYR A 107 -11.19 -3.87 5.84
CA TYR A 107 -11.22 -2.56 6.48
C TYR A 107 -12.39 -1.67 6.00
N TYR A 108 -13.00 -1.94 4.83
CA TYR A 108 -14.20 -1.22 4.37
C TYR A 108 -15.51 -1.68 5.05
N THR A 109 -15.53 -2.88 5.62
CA THR A 109 -16.77 -3.53 6.10
C THR A 109 -16.93 -3.50 7.62
N SER A 110 -16.05 -2.80 8.33
CA SER A 110 -16.06 -2.65 9.80
C SER A 110 -16.41 -1.20 10.15
#